data_AF-A0A6V7QTT8-F1
#
_entry.id   AF-A0A6V7QTT8-F1
#
_cell.length_a   1.000
_cell.length_b   1.000
_cell.length_c   1.000
_cell.angle_alpha   90.00
_cell.angle_beta   90.00
_cell.angle_gamma   90.00
#
_symmetry.space_group_name_H-M   'P 1'
#
loop_
_entity.id
_entity.type
_entity.pdbx_description
1 polymer ?
#
loop_
_entity_poly.entity_id
_entity_poly.type
_entity_poly.pdbx_seq_one_letter_code
_entity_poly.pdbx_strand_id
1 'polypeptide(L)'
;MEGWESNSKVVVDGREIRELVENKEAFSSFVDHKFHELDRDRDGKLSVKELQPAVADIGAALGLPAQGASTQSDHIYSEVLSEFTHGKQDKVSKSEFQEVLTDILLGMAAGLKRDPIVILRIDGEDLKEFVESPRFEPEAIAVFSQLESENAPLRECLKRALQQLTVEHGMPPASDPLVVSKIVEPALSEISANQLEQPASQEAFLEEFKKLLNIITRRLLQHPVIVAHTENTFDGSGVKRLLSNKFELDKLLDSVWREVPKDRHHKSSKEYLRVALDSMAPSANLPPYGAVDQVDAVVNEAFKMVQADDGKIVDEAEFKQALTEILGSIMLQLEGTPIFISSNTVVHEPHAPSTSTLLPVAAPPNGQEQ
;
A
#
# COMPACT_ATOMS: atom_id res chain seq x y z
N MET A 1 -20.48 5.62 23.12
CA MET A 1 -19.02 5.76 23.28
C MET A 1 -18.57 4.61 24.15
N GLU A 2 -18.40 3.43 23.55
CA GLU A 2 -17.97 2.24 24.26
C GLU A 2 -16.68 1.73 23.64
N GLY A 3 -15.69 1.53 24.52
CA GLY A 3 -14.74 0.42 24.45
C GLY A 3 -13.75 0.39 23.29
N TRP A 4 -12.92 1.41 23.14
CA TRP A 4 -11.59 1.17 22.55
C TRP A 4 -10.68 0.85 23.73
N GLU A 5 -10.38 -0.43 23.93
CA GLU A 5 -9.35 -0.86 24.89
C GLU A 5 -8.00 -0.27 24.47
N SER A 6 -7.21 0.09 25.47
CA SER A 6 -5.91 0.75 25.34
C SER A 6 -5.01 0.07 24.31
N ASN A 7 -4.48 0.87 23.38
CA ASN A 7 -3.50 0.51 22.34
C ASN A 7 -3.96 -0.55 21.31
N SER A 8 -5.13 -0.34 20.69
CA SER A 8 -5.66 -1.22 19.64
C SER A 8 -4.88 -1.09 18.32
N LYS A 9 -3.79 -1.84 18.18
CA LYS A 9 -3.16 -2.15 16.88
C LYS A 9 -4.00 -3.21 16.18
N VAL A 10 -4.64 -2.86 15.07
CA VAL A 10 -5.43 -3.81 14.25
C VAL A 10 -4.63 -4.16 13.00
N VAL A 11 -4.52 -5.44 12.68
CA VAL A 11 -3.82 -5.91 11.48
C VAL A 11 -4.85 -6.37 10.46
N VAL A 12 -4.85 -5.73 9.29
CA VAL A 12 -5.68 -6.06 8.13
C VAL A 12 -4.82 -6.89 7.17
N ASP A 13 -4.99 -8.21 7.21
CA ASP A 13 -4.18 -9.19 6.48
C ASP A 13 -4.98 -10.02 5.46
N GLY A 14 -6.21 -9.59 5.17
CA GLY A 14 -7.09 -10.22 4.19
C GLY A 14 -7.76 -11.52 4.64
N ARG A 15 -7.59 -11.97 5.90
CA ARG A 15 -8.27 -13.18 6.42
C ARG A 15 -9.78 -13.08 6.33
N GLU A 16 -10.37 -11.97 6.77
CA GLU A 16 -11.83 -11.77 6.74
C GLU A 16 -12.39 -11.82 5.31
N ILE A 17 -11.66 -11.28 4.33
CA ILE A 17 -12.04 -11.36 2.91
C ILE A 17 -12.03 -12.81 2.43
N ARG A 18 -10.98 -13.57 2.77
CA ARG A 18 -10.90 -15.00 2.43
C ARG A 18 -12.01 -15.80 3.09
N GLU A 19 -12.29 -15.59 4.37
CA GLU A 19 -13.36 -16.27 5.11
C GLU A 19 -14.74 -16.01 4.52
N LEU A 20 -15.00 -14.76 4.09
CA LEU A 20 -16.23 -14.41 3.39
C LEU A 20 -16.40 -15.22 2.10
N VAL A 21 -15.37 -15.27 1.25
CA VAL A 21 -15.43 -15.97 -0.05
C VAL A 21 -15.49 -17.49 0.12
N GLU A 22 -14.81 -18.05 1.12
CA GLU A 22 -14.83 -19.49 1.40
C GLU A 22 -16.18 -19.96 1.98
N ASN A 23 -16.94 -19.07 2.61
CA ASN A 23 -18.32 -19.33 3.02
C ASN A 23 -19.27 -19.26 1.82
N LYS A 24 -19.42 -20.39 1.11
CA LYS A 24 -20.22 -20.49 -0.12
C LYS A 24 -21.66 -19.98 0.01
N GLU A 25 -22.32 -20.19 1.14
CA GLU A 25 -23.71 -19.77 1.33
C GLU A 25 -23.81 -18.26 1.53
N ALA A 26 -23.00 -17.71 2.44
CA ALA A 26 -22.96 -16.27 2.70
C ALA A 26 -22.52 -15.49 1.45
N PHE A 27 -21.48 -15.98 0.78
CA PHE A 27 -20.97 -15.36 -0.43
C PHE A 27 -21.97 -15.45 -1.59
N SER A 28 -22.62 -16.59 -1.79
CA SER A 28 -23.66 -16.70 -2.82
C SER A 28 -24.82 -15.76 -2.52
N SER A 29 -25.28 -15.65 -1.27
CA SER A 29 -26.35 -14.71 -0.92
C SER A 29 -25.93 -13.25 -1.16
N PHE A 30 -24.66 -12.92 -0.89
CA PHE A 30 -24.11 -11.60 -1.15
C PHE A 30 -24.08 -11.28 -2.66
N VAL A 31 -23.56 -12.21 -3.46
CA VAL A 31 -23.50 -12.13 -4.92
C VAL A 31 -24.90 -11.96 -5.50
N ASP A 32 -25.88 -12.74 -5.02
CA ASP A 32 -27.28 -12.67 -5.45
C ASP A 32 -27.87 -11.28 -5.24
N HIS A 33 -27.67 -10.74 -4.03
CA HIS A 33 -28.12 -9.40 -3.69
C HIS A 33 -27.46 -8.34 -4.57
N LYS A 34 -26.13 -8.36 -4.68
CA LYS A 34 -25.37 -7.38 -5.48
C LYS A 34 -25.68 -7.47 -6.96
N PHE A 35 -25.79 -8.66 -7.51
CA PHE A 35 -26.18 -8.84 -8.91
C PHE A 35 -27.57 -8.24 -9.17
N HIS A 36 -28.54 -8.45 -8.28
CA HIS A 36 -29.87 -7.88 -8.41
C HIS A 36 -29.90 -6.34 -8.30
N GLU A 37 -29.03 -5.76 -7.46
CA GLU A 37 -28.88 -4.30 -7.38
C GLU A 37 -28.32 -3.70 -8.67
N LEU A 38 -27.42 -4.42 -9.35
CA LEU A 38 -26.75 -3.95 -10.56
C LEU A 38 -27.56 -4.22 -11.84
N ASP A 39 -28.34 -5.31 -11.90
CA ASP A 39 -29.19 -5.69 -13.04
C ASP A 39 -30.46 -4.81 -13.07
N ARG A 40 -30.32 -3.59 -13.58
CA ARG A 40 -31.35 -2.55 -13.52
C ARG A 40 -32.45 -2.80 -14.55
N ASP A 41 -32.10 -3.36 -15.70
CA ASP A 41 -33.06 -3.70 -16.74
C ASP A 41 -33.72 -5.08 -16.55
N ARG A 42 -33.21 -5.88 -15.59
CA ARG A 42 -33.72 -7.19 -15.17
C ARG A 42 -33.69 -8.22 -16.30
N ASP A 43 -32.72 -8.12 -17.19
CA ASP A 43 -32.55 -9.08 -18.27
C ASP A 43 -31.74 -10.33 -17.86
N GLY A 44 -31.28 -10.37 -16.61
CA GLY A 44 -30.51 -11.48 -16.04
C GLY A 44 -29.03 -11.44 -16.38
N LYS A 45 -28.52 -10.33 -16.92
CA LYS A 45 -27.12 -10.10 -17.25
C LYS A 45 -26.70 -8.67 -16.92
N LEU A 46 -25.42 -8.45 -16.65
CA LEU A 46 -24.87 -7.13 -16.37
C LEU A 46 -24.16 -6.57 -17.59
N SER A 47 -24.60 -5.42 -18.07
CA SER A 47 -23.87 -4.64 -19.07
C SER A 47 -22.72 -3.84 -18.42
N VAL A 48 -21.76 -3.39 -19.24
CA VAL A 48 -20.68 -2.50 -18.78
C VAL A 48 -21.23 -1.25 -18.08
N LYS A 49 -22.35 -0.71 -18.55
CA LYS A 49 -23.00 0.46 -17.96
C LYS A 49 -23.57 0.20 -16.57
N GLU A 50 -23.96 -1.04 -16.29
CA GLU A 50 -24.47 -1.47 -14.99
C GLU A 50 -23.33 -1.77 -14.00
N LEU A 51 -22.21 -2.29 -14.50
CA LEU A 51 -21.01 -2.55 -13.69
C LEU A 51 -20.24 -1.27 -13.34
N GLN A 52 -20.21 -0.28 -14.22
CA GLN A 52 -19.37 0.91 -14.08
C GLN A 52 -19.54 1.67 -12.75
N PRO A 53 -20.77 1.94 -12.25
CA PRO A 53 -20.94 2.61 -10.95
C PRO A 53 -20.33 1.80 -9.80
N ALA A 54 -20.50 0.49 -9.86
CA ALA A 54 -20.02 -0.43 -8.82
C ALA A 54 -18.49 -0.46 -8.77
N VAL A 55 -17.84 -0.53 -9.94
CA VAL A 55 -16.37 -0.45 -10.05
C VAL A 55 -15.86 0.92 -9.63
N ALA A 56 -16.56 2.01 -9.97
CA ALA A 56 -16.21 3.35 -9.53
C ALA A 56 -16.30 3.50 -7.99
N ASP A 57 -17.35 2.95 -7.38
CA ASP A 57 -17.53 2.97 -5.92
C ASP A 57 -16.43 2.17 -5.20
N ILE A 58 -15.99 1.03 -5.75
CA ILE A 58 -14.79 0.32 -5.26
C ILE A 58 -13.56 1.21 -5.39
N GLY A 59 -13.33 1.78 -6.57
CA GLY A 59 -12.16 2.63 -6.79
C GLY A 59 -12.09 3.75 -5.78
N ALA A 60 -13.21 4.45 -5.56
CA ALA A 60 -13.33 5.49 -4.54
C ALA A 60 -13.06 4.96 -3.12
N ALA A 61 -13.62 3.80 -2.76
CA ALA A 61 -13.39 3.17 -1.46
C ALA A 61 -11.91 2.76 -1.24
N LEU A 62 -11.20 2.41 -2.32
CA LEU A 62 -9.76 2.11 -2.31
C LEU A 62 -8.88 3.37 -2.45
N GLY A 63 -9.48 4.56 -2.49
CA GLY A 63 -8.75 5.82 -2.63
C GLY A 63 -8.19 6.08 -4.04
N LEU A 64 -8.67 5.35 -5.06
CA LEU A 64 -8.33 5.65 -6.45
C LEU A 64 -8.94 7.00 -6.85
N PRO A 65 -8.24 7.79 -7.70
CA PRO A 65 -8.81 8.96 -8.32
C PRO A 65 -10.12 8.63 -9.04
N ALA A 66 -11.07 9.56 -9.06
CA ALA A 66 -12.33 9.37 -9.78
C ALA A 66 -12.07 9.12 -11.27
N GLN A 67 -12.92 8.29 -11.89
CA GLN A 67 -12.88 8.08 -13.34
C GLN A 67 -13.02 9.43 -14.07
N GLY A 68 -12.15 9.68 -15.05
CA GLY A 68 -12.01 10.92 -15.79
C GLY A 68 -11.01 11.92 -15.21
N ALA A 69 -10.40 11.63 -14.05
CA ALA A 69 -9.40 12.52 -13.45
C ALA A 69 -8.06 12.50 -14.22
N SER A 70 -7.68 11.34 -14.76
CA SER A 70 -6.48 11.18 -15.59
C SER A 70 -6.60 9.95 -16.51
N THR A 71 -5.80 9.94 -17.58
CA THR A 71 -5.69 8.79 -18.50
C THR A 71 -5.27 7.51 -17.79
N GLN A 72 -4.45 7.61 -16.74
CA GLN A 72 -4.00 6.46 -15.95
C GLN A 72 -5.12 5.91 -15.06
N SER A 73 -5.90 6.79 -14.41
CA SER A 73 -7.07 6.36 -13.63
C SER A 73 -8.11 5.69 -14.54
N ASP A 74 -8.37 6.27 -15.72
CA ASP A 74 -9.31 5.71 -16.69
C ASP A 74 -8.89 4.32 -17.17
N HIS A 75 -7.58 4.13 -17.38
CA HIS A 75 -7.03 2.83 -17.74
C HIS A 75 -7.30 1.78 -16.66
N ILE A 76 -7.15 2.11 -15.38
CA ILE A 76 -7.42 1.19 -14.27
C ILE A 76 -8.91 0.76 -14.28
N TYR A 77 -9.82 1.73 -14.41
CA TYR A 77 -11.26 1.42 -14.47
C TYR A 77 -11.62 0.58 -15.70
N SER A 78 -11.03 0.86 -16.86
CA SER A 78 -11.28 0.07 -18.07
C SER A 78 -10.73 -1.35 -17.97
N GLU A 79 -9.57 -1.54 -17.34
CA GLU A 79 -8.96 -2.86 -17.16
C GLU A 79 -9.87 -3.73 -16.28
N VAL A 80 -10.32 -3.22 -15.13
CA VAL A 80 -11.22 -3.95 -14.23
C VAL A 80 -12.54 -4.29 -14.93
N LEU A 81 -13.12 -3.37 -15.71
CA LEU A 81 -14.32 -3.65 -16.49
C LEU A 81 -14.08 -4.69 -17.59
N SER A 82 -12.88 -4.74 -18.17
CA SER A 82 -12.52 -5.75 -19.15
C SER A 82 -12.39 -7.15 -18.55
N GLU A 83 -11.96 -7.27 -17.29
CA GLU A 83 -11.91 -8.55 -16.56
C GLU A 83 -13.31 -9.16 -16.40
N PHE A 84 -14.29 -8.35 -15.99
CA PHE A 84 -15.69 -8.82 -15.89
C PHE A 84 -16.27 -9.29 -17.22
N THR A 85 -15.79 -8.72 -18.32
CA THR A 85 -16.35 -8.95 -19.65
C THR A 85 -15.47 -9.85 -20.53
N HIS A 86 -14.36 -10.38 -19.98
CA HIS A 86 -13.35 -11.14 -20.72
C HIS A 86 -12.88 -10.43 -22.01
N GLY A 87 -12.77 -9.10 -21.96
CA GLY A 87 -12.38 -8.25 -23.09
C GLY A 87 -13.42 -8.15 -24.22
N LYS A 88 -14.62 -8.71 -24.06
CA LYS A 88 -15.73 -8.61 -25.03
C LYS A 88 -16.69 -7.53 -24.56
N GLN A 89 -17.19 -6.64 -25.42
CA GLN A 89 -18.27 -5.71 -25.02
C GLN A 89 -19.64 -6.40 -24.89
N ASP A 90 -19.68 -7.57 -24.27
CA ASP A 90 -20.86 -8.41 -24.08
C ASP A 90 -21.44 -8.24 -22.67
N LYS A 91 -22.63 -8.83 -22.44
CA LYS A 91 -23.30 -8.85 -21.14
C LYS A 91 -22.79 -10.01 -20.28
N VAL A 92 -22.57 -9.75 -19.00
CA VAL A 92 -21.99 -10.68 -18.00
C VAL A 92 -23.11 -11.42 -17.27
N SER A 93 -23.09 -12.75 -17.32
CA SER A 93 -24.02 -13.58 -16.54
C SER A 93 -23.71 -13.55 -15.04
N LYS A 94 -24.67 -13.97 -14.22
CA LYS A 94 -24.47 -14.08 -12.76
C LYS A 94 -23.30 -14.99 -12.37
N SER A 95 -23.11 -16.11 -13.08
CA SER A 95 -22.00 -17.01 -12.81
C SER A 95 -20.65 -16.37 -13.14
N GLU A 96 -20.56 -15.65 -14.27
CA GLU A 96 -19.32 -14.93 -14.64
C GLU A 96 -19.02 -13.79 -13.67
N PHE A 97 -20.05 -13.03 -13.25
CA PHE A 97 -19.90 -12.00 -12.23
C PHE A 97 -19.39 -12.59 -10.90
N GLN A 98 -19.93 -13.72 -10.48
CA GLN A 98 -19.50 -14.41 -9.26
C GLN A 98 -18.05 -14.90 -9.34
N GLU A 99 -17.67 -15.49 -10.47
CA GLU A 99 -16.31 -16.00 -10.70
C GLU A 99 -15.29 -14.86 -10.63
N VAL A 100 -15.50 -13.79 -11.40
CA VAL A 100 -14.59 -12.64 -11.42
C VAL A 100 -14.54 -11.94 -10.04
N LEU A 101 -15.67 -11.77 -9.36
CA LEU A 101 -15.67 -11.21 -8.00
C LEU A 101 -14.91 -12.09 -7.00
N THR A 102 -15.02 -13.43 -7.14
CA THR A 102 -14.26 -14.37 -6.30
C THR A 102 -12.76 -14.18 -6.52
N ASP A 103 -12.32 -14.14 -7.77
CA ASP A 103 -10.90 -14.01 -8.12
C ASP A 103 -10.32 -12.67 -7.65
N ILE A 104 -11.07 -11.57 -7.80
CA ILE A 104 -10.67 -10.25 -7.30
C ILE A 104 -10.52 -10.27 -5.77
N LEU A 105 -11.51 -10.78 -5.04
CA LEU A 105 -11.48 -10.80 -3.57
C LEU A 105 -10.37 -11.70 -3.03
N LEU A 106 -10.16 -12.87 -3.63
CA LEU A 106 -9.06 -13.77 -3.27
C LEU A 106 -7.70 -13.16 -3.61
N GLY A 107 -7.61 -12.42 -4.72
CA GLY A 107 -6.45 -11.62 -5.10
C GLY A 107 -6.13 -10.55 -4.06
N MET A 108 -7.14 -9.76 -3.63
CA MET A 108 -7.01 -8.78 -2.55
C MET A 108 -6.58 -9.45 -1.23
N ALA A 109 -7.21 -10.56 -0.86
CA ALA A 109 -6.87 -11.30 0.35
C ALA A 109 -5.44 -11.86 0.31
N ALA A 110 -4.98 -12.33 -0.86
CA ALA A 110 -3.60 -12.77 -1.04
C ALA A 110 -2.61 -11.59 -0.97
N GLY A 111 -2.97 -10.44 -1.56
CA GLY A 111 -2.20 -9.21 -1.48
C GLY A 111 -2.04 -8.70 -0.05
N LEU A 112 -3.13 -8.56 0.70
CA LEU A 112 -3.09 -8.15 2.11
C LEU A 112 -2.40 -9.17 3.02
N LYS A 113 -2.46 -10.46 2.68
CA LYS A 113 -1.69 -11.49 3.41
C LYS A 113 -0.18 -11.30 3.20
N ARG A 114 0.23 -10.86 2.01
CA ARG A 114 1.64 -10.59 1.69
C ARG A 114 2.09 -9.28 2.33
N ASP A 115 1.32 -8.22 2.13
CA ASP A 115 1.61 -6.85 2.56
C ASP A 115 0.46 -6.37 3.49
N PRO A 116 0.46 -6.76 4.77
CA PRO A 116 -0.61 -6.41 5.70
C PRO A 116 -0.61 -4.93 6.05
N ILE A 117 -1.81 -4.38 6.23
CA ILE A 117 -1.99 -2.99 6.67
C ILE A 117 -2.24 -2.98 8.18
N VAL A 118 -1.44 -2.20 8.89
CA VAL A 118 -1.60 -2.01 10.33
C VAL A 118 -2.36 -0.71 10.58
N ILE A 119 -3.54 -0.81 11.20
CA ILE A 119 -4.29 0.35 11.68
C ILE A 119 -3.84 0.67 13.10
N LEU A 120 -3.25 1.85 13.26
CA LEU A 120 -2.75 2.39 14.51
C LEU A 120 -3.67 3.52 14.99
N ARG A 121 -4.00 3.53 16.27
CA ARG A 121 -4.63 4.67 16.93
C ARG A 121 -3.56 5.44 17.69
N ILE A 122 -3.20 6.61 17.16
CA ILE A 122 -2.20 7.48 17.75
C ILE A 122 -2.86 8.48 18.70
N ASP A 123 -2.71 8.27 20.00
CA ASP A 123 -3.30 9.10 21.07
C ASP A 123 -2.27 9.85 21.92
N GLY A 124 -0.99 9.76 21.54
CA GLY A 124 0.11 10.50 22.15
C GLY A 124 0.85 9.76 23.27
N GLU A 125 0.41 8.56 23.70
CA GLU A 125 1.12 7.81 24.74
C GLU A 125 2.53 7.39 24.26
N ASP A 126 2.64 6.79 23.07
CA ASP A 126 3.92 6.39 22.49
C ASP A 126 4.84 7.61 22.25
N LEU A 127 4.27 8.77 21.86
CA LEU A 127 5.02 10.02 21.71
C LEU A 127 5.54 10.54 23.04
N LYS A 128 4.75 10.39 24.11
CA LYS A 128 5.17 10.75 25.45
C LYS A 128 6.32 9.87 25.92
N GLU A 129 6.23 8.55 25.71
CA GLU A 129 7.30 7.61 26.02
C GLU A 129 8.58 7.98 25.26
N PHE A 130 8.48 8.28 23.96
CA PHE A 130 9.60 8.73 23.15
C PHE A 130 10.27 9.99 23.74
N VAL A 131 9.49 11.03 24.07
CA VAL A 131 9.98 12.30 24.63
C VAL A 131 10.65 12.14 26.00
N GLU A 132 10.18 11.19 26.80
CA GLU A 132 10.74 10.85 28.12
C GLU A 132 11.97 9.94 28.02
N SER A 133 12.20 9.31 26.85
CA SER A 133 13.29 8.38 26.64
C SER A 133 14.66 9.06 26.51
N PRO A 134 15.77 8.36 26.83
CA PRO A 134 17.12 8.85 26.57
C PRO A 134 17.46 9.03 25.07
N ARG A 135 16.61 8.53 24.17
CA ARG A 135 16.82 8.61 22.72
C ARG A 135 16.42 9.97 22.13
N PHE A 136 15.52 10.68 22.81
CA PHE A 136 14.97 11.95 22.33
C PHE A 136 16.05 12.99 22.01
N GLU A 137 16.96 13.29 22.95
CA GLU A 137 17.95 14.36 22.75
C GLU A 137 18.92 14.07 21.59
N PRO A 138 19.56 12.88 21.51
CA PRO A 138 20.41 12.53 20.36
C PRO A 138 19.69 12.64 19.02
N GLU A 139 18.45 12.17 18.93
CA GLU A 139 17.67 12.20 17.69
C GLU A 139 17.26 13.63 17.32
N ALA A 140 16.83 14.44 18.28
CA ALA A 140 16.47 15.83 18.04
C ALA A 140 17.68 16.67 17.57
N ILE A 141 18.88 16.44 18.13
CA ILE A 141 20.12 17.07 17.66
C ILE A 141 20.44 16.65 16.22
N ALA A 142 20.29 15.35 15.91
CA ALA A 142 20.54 14.84 14.57
C ALA A 142 19.58 15.45 13.54
N VAL A 143 18.28 15.52 13.87
CA VAL A 143 17.27 16.18 13.04
C VAL A 143 17.63 17.65 12.83
N PHE A 144 17.93 18.40 13.89
CA PHE A 144 18.30 19.81 13.77
C PHE A 144 19.51 20.02 12.85
N SER A 145 20.52 19.17 12.97
CA SER A 145 21.74 19.23 12.16
C SER A 145 21.50 19.00 10.67
N GLN A 146 20.53 18.13 10.33
CA GLN A 146 20.15 17.84 8.94
C GLN A 146 19.33 18.95 8.28
N LEU A 147 18.73 19.86 9.05
CA LEU A 147 17.87 20.92 8.53
C LEU A 147 18.64 22.06 7.85
N GLU A 148 19.98 21.99 7.75
CA GLU A 148 20.92 22.89 7.05
C GLU A 148 20.30 24.20 6.55
N SER A 149 19.86 25.05 7.48
CA SER A 149 19.28 26.34 7.15
C SER A 149 19.79 27.37 8.13
N GLU A 150 20.95 27.93 7.78
CA GLU A 150 21.50 29.10 8.47
C GLU A 150 20.41 30.20 8.52
N ASN A 151 19.98 30.54 9.74
CA ASN A 151 18.96 31.55 10.05
C ASN A 151 17.49 31.23 9.72
N ALA A 152 17.09 29.96 9.58
CA ALA A 152 15.65 29.64 9.52
C ALA A 152 14.94 30.02 10.84
N PRO A 153 13.71 30.55 10.77
CA PRO A 153 12.89 30.78 11.96
C PRO A 153 12.64 29.47 12.71
N LEU A 154 12.68 29.52 14.04
CA LEU A 154 12.45 28.35 14.90
C LEU A 154 11.14 27.62 14.57
N ARG A 155 10.08 28.36 14.21
CA ARG A 155 8.80 27.75 13.77
C ARG A 155 8.97 26.79 12.60
N GLU A 156 9.77 27.15 11.62
CA GLU A 156 9.99 26.34 10.43
C GLU A 156 10.83 25.11 10.76
N CYS A 157 11.87 25.27 11.58
CA CYS A 157 12.67 24.15 12.08
C CYS A 157 11.81 23.13 12.83
N LEU A 158 10.93 23.60 13.72
CA LEU A 158 10.00 22.75 14.47
C LEU A 158 9.04 21.99 13.55
N LYS A 159 8.45 22.67 12.55
CA LYS A 159 7.55 22.03 11.58
C LYS A 159 8.26 20.95 10.78
N ARG A 160 9.48 21.22 10.30
CA ARG A 160 10.27 20.22 9.55
C ARG A 160 10.71 19.08 10.46
N ALA A 161 11.04 19.34 11.72
CA ALA A 161 11.37 18.30 12.68
C ALA A 161 10.18 17.37 12.96
N LEU A 162 8.96 17.92 13.08
CA LEU A 162 7.74 17.10 13.20
C LEU A 162 7.54 16.18 11.99
N GLN A 163 7.96 16.59 10.78
CA GLN A 163 7.87 15.77 9.58
C GLN A 163 8.89 14.62 9.55
N GLN A 164 9.94 14.67 10.39
CA GLN A 164 10.90 13.57 10.55
C GLN A 164 10.41 12.51 11.55
N LEU A 165 9.44 12.85 12.40
CA LEU A 165 8.83 11.88 13.30
C LEU A 165 7.79 11.04 12.55
N THR A 166 7.82 9.75 12.83
CA THR A 166 6.95 8.74 12.22
C THR A 166 6.04 8.12 13.28
N VAL A 167 5.18 7.19 12.86
CA VAL A 167 4.33 6.41 13.79
C VAL A 167 5.14 5.63 14.82
N GLU A 168 6.40 5.26 14.53
CA GLU A 168 7.32 4.63 15.48
C GLU A 168 7.66 5.54 16.67
N HIS A 169 7.56 6.85 16.47
CA HIS A 169 7.74 7.85 17.52
C HIS A 169 6.39 8.23 18.17
N GLY A 170 5.29 7.56 17.82
CA GLY A 170 3.94 7.93 18.25
C GLY A 170 3.41 9.21 17.60
N MET A 171 3.97 9.64 16.47
CA MET A 171 3.55 10.84 15.74
C MET A 171 2.79 10.46 14.47
N PRO A 172 1.54 10.92 14.25
CA PRO A 172 0.87 10.74 12.97
C PRO A 172 1.53 11.64 11.90
N PRO A 173 1.34 11.36 10.59
CA PRO A 173 1.92 12.18 9.52
C PRO A 173 1.68 13.68 9.71
N ALA A 174 2.73 14.43 10.05
CA ALA A 174 2.60 15.83 10.49
C ALA A 174 2.18 16.79 9.37
N SER A 175 2.32 16.37 8.11
CA SER A 175 1.90 17.11 6.91
C SER A 175 0.44 16.88 6.53
N ASP A 176 -0.24 15.91 7.13
CA ASP A 176 -1.64 15.60 6.82
C ASP A 176 -2.57 16.78 7.19
N PRO A 177 -3.53 17.18 6.33
CA PRO A 177 -4.40 18.33 6.61
C PRO A 177 -5.20 18.25 7.92
N LEU A 178 -5.64 17.06 8.32
CA LEU A 178 -6.36 16.86 9.58
C LEU A 178 -5.41 17.04 10.77
N VAL A 179 -4.21 16.46 10.68
CA VAL A 179 -3.18 16.58 11.72
C VAL A 179 -2.70 18.02 11.84
N VAL A 180 -2.44 18.71 10.73
CA VAL A 180 -2.03 20.12 10.71
C VAL A 180 -3.07 21.00 11.40
N SER A 181 -4.35 20.84 11.03
CA SER A 181 -5.44 21.70 11.51
C SER A 181 -5.83 21.43 12.97
N LYS A 182 -5.84 20.17 13.41
CA LYS A 182 -6.30 19.80 14.77
C LYS A 182 -5.18 19.68 15.80
N ILE A 183 -3.97 19.34 15.36
CA ILE A 183 -2.85 19.00 16.25
C ILE A 183 -1.72 20.03 16.13
N VAL A 184 -1.09 20.17 14.95
CA VAL A 184 0.19 20.91 14.81
C VAL A 184 0.02 22.42 14.95
N GLU A 185 -0.86 23.06 14.17
CA GLU A 185 -1.03 24.52 14.25
C GLU A 185 -1.56 24.97 15.63
N PRO A 186 -2.54 24.29 16.23
CA PRO A 186 -2.96 24.61 17.58
C PRO A 186 -1.84 24.41 18.62
N ALA A 187 -0.98 23.40 18.47
CA ALA A 187 0.16 23.20 19.37
C ALA A 187 1.20 24.33 19.25
N LEU A 188 1.52 24.76 18.02
CA LEU A 188 2.43 25.88 17.77
C LEU A 188 1.87 27.20 18.32
N SER A 189 0.55 27.39 18.33
CA SER A 189 -0.08 28.60 18.87
C SER A 189 0.05 28.76 20.40
N GLU A 190 0.34 27.66 21.12
CA GLU A 190 0.61 27.69 22.56
C GLU A 190 2.06 28.09 22.89
N ILE A 191 2.94 28.14 21.88
CA ILE A 191 4.32 28.62 22.03
C ILE A 191 4.36 30.12 21.75
N SER A 192 5.18 30.85 22.51
CA SER A 192 5.28 32.31 22.39
C SER A 192 5.70 32.72 20.97
N ALA A 193 4.89 33.54 20.30
CA ALA A 193 5.17 34.02 18.94
C ALA A 193 6.54 34.70 18.81
N ASN A 194 6.97 35.45 19.83
CA ASN A 194 8.27 36.13 19.85
C ASN A 194 9.47 35.17 19.87
N GLN A 195 9.31 33.92 20.31
CA GLN A 195 10.37 32.90 20.31
C GLN A 195 10.41 32.17 18.96
N LEU A 196 9.24 31.96 18.34
CA LEU A 196 9.10 31.21 17.10
C LEU A 196 9.70 31.91 15.86
N GLU A 197 9.75 33.25 15.88
CA GLU A 197 10.28 34.06 14.78
C GLU A 197 11.80 34.34 14.89
N GLN A 198 12.45 33.88 15.97
CA GLN A 198 13.89 34.04 16.14
C GLN A 198 14.66 32.96 15.36
N PRO A 199 15.90 33.25 14.92
CA PRO A 199 16.79 32.23 14.37
C PRO A 199 16.96 31.07 15.35
N ALA A 200 16.81 29.84 14.87
CA ALA A 200 16.94 28.67 15.72
C ALA A 200 18.40 28.45 16.15
N SER A 201 18.67 28.44 17.46
CA SER A 201 19.86 27.81 18.02
C SER A 201 19.55 26.35 18.39
N GLN A 202 20.57 25.51 18.52
CA GLN A 202 20.39 24.11 18.90
C GLN A 202 19.69 23.97 20.26
N GLU A 203 20.09 24.79 21.25
CA GLU A 203 19.51 24.77 22.60
C GLU A 203 18.05 25.22 22.59
N ALA A 204 17.76 26.32 21.89
CA ALA A 204 16.40 26.84 21.75
C ALA A 204 15.50 25.84 21.01
N PHE A 205 16.04 25.17 19.98
CA PHE A 205 15.35 24.11 19.27
C PHE A 205 15.02 22.93 20.18
N LEU A 206 15.99 22.40 20.94
CA LEU A 206 15.76 21.26 21.81
C LEU A 206 14.70 21.54 22.88
N GLU A 207 14.78 22.70 23.53
CA GLU A 207 13.83 23.09 24.58
C GLU A 207 12.41 23.26 24.02
N GLU A 208 12.26 24.04 22.95
CA GLU A 208 10.95 24.31 22.38
C GLU A 208 10.38 23.11 21.60
N PHE A 209 11.22 22.24 21.02
CA PHE A 209 10.77 20.99 20.40
C PHE A 209 10.23 20.02 21.43
N LYS A 210 10.94 19.82 22.55
CA LYS A 210 10.45 18.99 23.66
C LYS A 210 9.12 19.51 24.20
N LYS A 211 9.01 20.84 24.37
CA LYS A 211 7.78 21.49 24.83
C LYS A 211 6.63 21.33 23.81
N LEU A 212 6.92 21.49 22.52
CA LEU A 212 5.96 21.28 21.43
C LEU A 212 5.42 19.85 21.45
N LEU A 213 6.29 18.84 21.54
CA LEU A 213 5.87 17.44 21.58
C LEU A 213 4.99 17.14 22.79
N ASN A 214 5.30 17.69 23.98
CA ASN A 214 4.44 17.57 25.15
C ASN A 214 3.06 18.22 24.95
N ILE A 215 2.98 19.34 24.22
CA ILE A 215 1.69 19.95 23.86
C ILE A 215 0.93 19.03 22.90
N ILE A 216 1.62 18.48 21.89
CA ILE A 216 1.07 17.55 20.90
C ILE A 216 0.53 16.28 21.58
N THR A 217 1.26 15.67 22.51
CA THR A 217 0.79 14.53 23.32
C THR A 217 -0.58 14.81 23.94
N ARG A 218 -0.75 15.98 24.59
CA ARG A 218 -2.05 16.34 25.20
C ARG A 218 -3.15 16.53 24.15
N ARG A 219 -2.81 17.03 22.96
CA ARG A 219 -3.77 17.22 21.87
C ARG A 219 -4.18 15.91 21.22
N LEU A 220 -3.24 14.99 21.02
CA LEU A 220 -3.52 13.64 20.52
C LEU A 220 -4.39 12.84 21.51
N LEU A 221 -4.22 13.06 22.82
CA LEU A 221 -5.09 12.45 23.83
C LEU A 221 -6.55 12.92 23.68
N GLN A 222 -6.77 14.20 23.33
CA GLN A 222 -8.10 14.77 23.09
C GLN A 222 -8.64 14.47 21.70
N HIS A 223 -7.77 14.38 20.70
CA HIS A 223 -8.09 14.15 19.30
C HIS A 223 -7.18 13.05 18.74
N PRO A 224 -7.44 11.78 19.10
CA PRO A 224 -6.66 10.66 18.57
C PRO A 224 -6.75 10.60 17.05
N VAL A 225 -5.66 10.19 16.42
CA VAL A 225 -5.57 10.10 14.96
C VAL A 225 -5.43 8.62 14.57
N ILE A 226 -6.28 8.16 13.65
CA ILE A 226 -6.16 6.82 13.09
C ILE A 226 -5.21 6.88 11.90
N VAL A 227 -4.20 6.02 11.89
CA VAL A 227 -3.19 5.94 10.84
C VAL A 227 -3.14 4.52 10.30
N ALA A 228 -3.28 4.38 8.99
CA ALA A 228 -2.93 3.18 8.27
C ALA A 228 -1.42 3.18 8.01
N HIS A 229 -0.73 2.19 8.55
CA HIS A 229 0.70 2.00 8.46
C HIS A 229 1.00 0.70 7.71
N THR A 230 1.90 0.77 6.74
CA THR A 230 2.43 -0.41 6.03
C THR A 230 3.95 -0.38 6.09
N GLU A 231 4.55 -1.54 6.32
CA GLU A 231 5.99 -1.70 6.33
C GLU A 231 6.36 -2.95 5.52
N ASN A 232 7.17 -2.75 4.48
CA ASN A 232 7.61 -3.80 3.58
C ASN A 232 9.14 -3.85 3.60
N THR A 233 9.67 -5.07 3.73
CA THR A 233 11.11 -5.32 3.67
C THR A 233 11.40 -6.22 2.47
N PHE A 234 12.32 -5.78 1.61
CA PHE A 234 12.83 -6.52 0.48
C PHE A 234 14.29 -6.90 0.74
N ASP A 235 14.50 -8.12 1.23
CA ASP A 235 15.81 -8.66 1.67
C ASP A 235 16.30 -9.82 0.80
N GLY A 236 15.59 -10.12 -0.30
CA GLY A 236 15.91 -11.22 -1.20
C GLY A 236 15.46 -12.60 -0.71
N SER A 237 14.90 -12.72 0.50
CA SER A 237 14.47 -14.02 1.06
C SER A 237 13.37 -14.69 0.24
N GLY A 238 12.41 -13.93 -0.29
CA GLY A 238 11.36 -14.43 -1.18
C GLY A 238 11.92 -14.98 -2.50
N VAL A 239 12.89 -14.29 -3.08
CA VAL A 239 13.60 -14.71 -4.29
C VAL A 239 14.41 -15.99 -4.01
N LYS A 240 15.13 -16.01 -2.88
CA LYS A 240 15.90 -17.17 -2.42
C LYS A 240 15.02 -18.41 -2.23
N ARG A 241 13.85 -18.24 -1.61
CA ARG A 241 12.86 -19.31 -1.43
C ARG A 241 12.41 -19.88 -2.77
N LEU A 242 12.07 -19.00 -3.72
CA LEU A 242 11.65 -19.40 -5.07
C LEU A 242 12.77 -20.15 -5.79
N LEU A 243 14.00 -19.62 -5.80
CA LEU A 243 15.16 -20.24 -6.43
C LEU A 243 15.53 -21.59 -5.81
N SER A 244 15.28 -21.77 -4.51
CA SER A 244 15.53 -23.03 -3.80
C SER A 244 14.49 -24.11 -4.11
N ASN A 245 13.28 -23.73 -4.53
CA ASN A 245 12.21 -24.65 -4.89
C ASN A 245 12.18 -24.91 -6.40
N LYS A 246 13.02 -25.84 -6.87
CA LYS A 246 13.15 -26.17 -8.30
C LYS A 246 11.81 -26.45 -9.00
N PHE A 247 10.90 -27.18 -8.35
CA PHE A 247 9.62 -27.52 -8.95
C PHE A 247 8.74 -26.28 -9.18
N GLU A 248 8.68 -25.39 -8.19
CA GLU A 248 7.91 -24.14 -8.28
C GLU A 248 8.53 -23.19 -9.31
N LEU A 249 9.85 -23.05 -9.30
CA LEU A 249 10.59 -22.25 -10.26
C LEU A 249 10.37 -22.75 -11.70
N ASP A 250 10.60 -24.04 -11.96
CA ASP A 250 10.43 -24.64 -13.30
C ASP A 250 8.99 -24.47 -13.79
N LYS A 251 8.00 -24.72 -12.94
CA LYS A 251 6.58 -24.53 -13.28
C LYS A 251 6.28 -23.07 -13.64
N LEU A 252 6.83 -22.12 -12.90
CA LEU A 252 6.60 -20.69 -13.13
C LEU A 252 7.29 -20.26 -14.44
N LEU A 253 8.54 -20.67 -14.66
CA LEU A 253 9.28 -20.42 -15.89
C LEU A 253 8.57 -21.02 -17.14
N ASP A 254 8.02 -22.23 -17.03
CA ASP A 254 7.21 -22.85 -18.08
C ASP A 254 5.94 -22.04 -18.38
N SER A 255 5.27 -21.55 -17.34
CA SER A 255 4.06 -20.72 -17.47
C SER A 255 4.38 -19.41 -18.16
N VAL A 256 5.40 -18.69 -17.69
CA VAL A 256 5.82 -17.40 -18.25
C VAL A 256 6.28 -17.55 -19.69
N TRP A 257 7.07 -18.58 -19.99
CA TRP A 257 7.46 -18.86 -21.37
C TRP A 257 6.26 -19.10 -22.28
N ARG A 258 5.18 -19.71 -21.79
CA ARG A 258 3.94 -19.94 -22.57
C ARG A 258 3.22 -18.64 -22.92
N GLU A 259 3.24 -17.63 -22.07
CA GLU A 259 2.56 -16.36 -22.30
C GLU A 259 3.37 -15.38 -23.16
N VAL A 260 4.70 -15.44 -23.09
CA VAL A 260 5.59 -14.55 -23.85
C VAL A 260 5.41 -14.75 -25.37
N PRO A 261 5.33 -13.69 -26.20
CA PRO A 261 5.23 -13.81 -27.66
C PRO A 261 6.43 -14.54 -28.26
N LYS A 262 6.20 -15.44 -29.23
CA LYS A 262 7.26 -16.14 -29.97
C LYS A 262 7.22 -15.82 -31.46
N ASP A 263 8.39 -15.89 -32.09
CA ASP A 263 8.51 -15.90 -33.53
C ASP A 263 8.11 -17.26 -34.14
N ARG A 264 8.17 -17.34 -35.47
CA ARG A 264 7.91 -18.57 -36.24
C ARG A 264 8.86 -19.74 -35.91
N HIS A 265 9.97 -19.48 -35.24
CA HIS A 265 10.97 -20.47 -34.83
C HIS A 265 10.82 -20.85 -33.34
N HIS A 266 9.72 -20.46 -32.69
CA HIS A 266 9.47 -20.68 -31.26
C HIS A 266 10.55 -20.05 -30.37
N LYS A 267 11.10 -18.90 -30.79
CA LYS A 267 12.05 -18.10 -30.02
C LYS A 267 11.41 -16.79 -29.58
N SER A 268 11.96 -16.16 -28.53
CA SER A 268 11.46 -14.87 -28.04
C SER A 268 12.58 -13.83 -27.92
N SER A 269 12.21 -12.56 -28.03
CA SER A 269 13.10 -11.42 -27.76
C SER A 269 13.34 -11.29 -26.26
N LYS A 270 14.59 -11.02 -25.85
CA LYS A 270 14.92 -10.68 -24.48
C LYS A 270 14.23 -9.40 -23.97
N GLU A 271 13.68 -8.56 -24.84
CA GLU A 271 12.86 -7.40 -24.44
C GLU A 271 11.66 -7.79 -23.56
N TYR A 272 11.16 -9.02 -23.70
CA TYR A 272 10.08 -9.54 -22.87
C TYR A 272 10.53 -10.02 -21.48
N LEU A 273 11.83 -10.06 -21.17
CA LEU A 273 12.33 -10.52 -19.87
C LEU A 273 11.82 -9.68 -18.70
N ARG A 274 11.62 -8.37 -18.89
CA ARG A 274 11.12 -7.48 -17.83
C ARG A 274 9.66 -7.78 -17.50
N VAL A 275 8.82 -7.95 -18.52
CA VAL A 275 7.42 -8.37 -18.36
C VAL A 275 7.33 -9.77 -17.76
N ALA A 276 8.18 -10.67 -18.23
CA ALA A 276 8.28 -12.03 -17.70
C ALA A 276 8.68 -12.04 -16.22
N LEU A 277 9.69 -11.26 -15.83
CA LEU A 277 10.08 -11.12 -14.43
C LEU A 277 8.94 -10.55 -13.59
N ASP A 278 8.23 -9.54 -14.09
CA ASP A 278 7.12 -8.89 -13.38
C ASP A 278 5.99 -9.91 -13.07
N SER A 279 5.70 -10.81 -14.00
CA SER A 279 4.74 -11.91 -13.76
C SER A 279 5.20 -12.92 -12.70
N MET A 280 6.51 -12.98 -12.41
CA MET A 280 7.10 -13.83 -11.37
C MET A 280 7.25 -13.09 -10.02
N ALA A 281 7.15 -11.76 -10.02
CA ALA A 281 7.38 -10.93 -8.83
C ALA A 281 6.53 -11.34 -7.62
N PRO A 282 5.23 -11.67 -7.76
CA PRO A 282 4.41 -12.12 -6.63
C PRO A 282 4.98 -13.38 -5.93
N SER A 283 5.47 -14.36 -6.70
CA SER A 283 6.05 -15.59 -6.17
C SER A 283 7.41 -15.36 -5.49
N ALA A 284 8.14 -14.36 -5.97
CA ALA A 284 9.44 -13.93 -5.46
C ALA A 284 9.36 -12.92 -4.31
N ASN A 285 8.16 -12.52 -3.90
CA ASN A 285 7.92 -11.46 -2.90
C ASN A 285 8.56 -10.11 -3.29
N LEU A 286 8.57 -9.82 -4.59
CA LEU A 286 8.99 -8.54 -5.14
C LEU A 286 7.75 -7.70 -5.50
N PRO A 287 7.83 -6.37 -5.40
CA PRO A 287 6.80 -5.51 -5.91
C PRO A 287 6.81 -5.54 -7.45
N PRO A 288 5.69 -5.21 -8.12
CA PRO A 288 5.70 -4.98 -9.55
C PRO A 288 6.70 -3.89 -9.94
N TYR A 289 7.31 -4.02 -11.11
CA TYR A 289 8.25 -3.02 -11.62
C TYR A 289 7.55 -1.66 -11.81
N GLY A 290 8.15 -0.59 -11.30
CA GLY A 290 7.58 0.76 -11.28
C GLY A 290 6.81 1.09 -10.01
N ALA A 291 6.61 0.15 -9.08
CA ALA A 291 5.91 0.40 -7.83
C ALA A 291 6.83 0.96 -6.73
N VAL A 292 8.12 0.60 -6.74
CA VAL A 292 9.10 1.02 -5.73
C VAL A 292 10.43 1.32 -6.41
N ASP A 293 10.75 2.60 -6.59
CA ASP A 293 11.94 3.07 -7.32
C ASP A 293 13.26 2.45 -6.83
N GLN A 294 13.39 2.22 -5.52
CA GLN A 294 14.59 1.62 -4.93
C GLN A 294 14.74 0.15 -5.35
N VAL A 295 13.63 -0.61 -5.43
CA VAL A 295 13.66 -2.00 -5.89
C VAL A 295 13.86 -2.04 -7.40
N ASP A 296 13.27 -1.10 -8.14
CA ASP A 296 13.48 -0.97 -9.59
C ASP A 296 14.95 -0.69 -9.93
N ALA A 297 15.66 0.08 -9.09
CA ALA A 297 17.10 0.28 -9.24
C ALA A 297 17.87 -1.04 -9.14
N VAL A 298 17.51 -1.92 -8.19
CA VAL A 298 18.11 -3.26 -8.04
C VAL A 298 17.78 -4.16 -9.23
N VAL A 299 16.53 -4.14 -9.71
CA VAL A 299 16.11 -4.89 -10.91
C VAL A 299 16.91 -4.41 -12.13
N ASN A 300 17.01 -3.10 -12.34
CA ASN A 300 17.76 -2.53 -13.47
C ASN A 300 19.24 -2.87 -13.42
N GLU A 301 19.84 -2.90 -12.22
CA GLU A 301 21.22 -3.34 -12.07
C GLU A 301 21.40 -4.83 -12.37
N ALA A 302 20.46 -5.68 -11.92
CA ALA A 302 20.46 -7.09 -12.26
C ALA A 302 20.38 -7.34 -13.78
N PHE A 303 19.52 -6.61 -14.50
CA PHE A 303 19.41 -6.67 -15.96
C PHE A 303 20.72 -6.29 -16.68
N LYS A 304 21.43 -5.28 -16.18
CA LYS A 304 22.74 -4.90 -16.72
C LYS A 304 23.78 -5.99 -16.50
N MET A 305 23.84 -6.56 -15.29
CA MET A 305 24.82 -7.59 -14.93
C MET A 305 24.71 -8.84 -15.82
N VAL A 306 23.49 -9.23 -16.21
CA VAL A 306 23.25 -10.42 -17.05
C VAL A 306 23.13 -10.11 -18.54
N GLN A 307 23.33 -8.85 -18.96
CA GLN A 307 23.14 -8.41 -20.36
C GLN A 307 21.76 -8.81 -20.92
N ALA A 308 20.71 -8.53 -20.14
CA ALA A 308 19.33 -8.88 -20.49
C ALA A 308 18.65 -7.90 -21.46
N ASP A 309 19.16 -6.67 -21.60
CA ASP A 309 18.56 -5.63 -22.46
C ASP A 309 19.17 -5.58 -23.88
N ASP A 310 19.82 -6.66 -24.35
CA ASP A 310 20.47 -6.72 -25.68
C ASP A 310 19.49 -6.96 -26.86
N GLY A 311 18.20 -7.17 -26.57
CA GLY A 311 17.16 -7.46 -27.57
C GLY A 311 17.36 -8.75 -28.36
N LYS A 312 18.26 -9.63 -27.90
CA LYS A 312 18.59 -10.86 -28.61
C LYS A 312 17.38 -11.80 -28.66
N ILE A 313 17.21 -12.46 -29.79
CA ILE A 313 16.24 -13.54 -29.93
C ILE A 313 16.86 -14.84 -29.40
N VAL A 314 16.22 -15.42 -28.39
CA VAL A 314 16.71 -16.56 -27.62
C VAL A 314 15.70 -17.71 -27.63
N ASP A 315 16.19 -18.94 -27.47
CA ASP A 315 15.32 -20.10 -27.28
C ASP A 315 14.83 -20.21 -25.83
N GLU A 316 13.97 -21.19 -25.56
CA GLU A 316 13.35 -21.41 -24.26
C GLU A 316 14.37 -21.61 -23.13
N ALA A 317 15.43 -22.37 -23.38
CA ALA A 317 16.43 -22.67 -22.36
C ALA A 317 17.24 -21.42 -22.01
N GLU A 318 17.69 -20.67 -23.02
CA GLU A 318 18.42 -19.41 -22.82
C GLU A 318 17.54 -18.34 -22.16
N PHE A 319 16.25 -18.24 -22.51
CA PHE A 319 15.31 -17.30 -21.88
C PHE A 319 15.09 -17.60 -20.40
N LYS A 320 14.81 -18.86 -20.06
CA LYS A 320 14.60 -19.31 -18.68
C LYS A 320 15.86 -19.17 -17.83
N GLN A 321 17.01 -19.46 -18.42
CA GLN A 321 18.30 -19.24 -17.78
C GLN A 321 18.50 -17.76 -17.46
N ALA A 322 18.25 -16.86 -18.42
CA ALA A 322 18.37 -15.42 -18.20
C ALA A 322 17.45 -14.93 -17.07
N LEU A 323 16.19 -15.36 -17.01
CA LEU A 323 15.28 -15.02 -15.90
C LEU A 323 15.81 -15.53 -14.55
N THR A 324 16.34 -16.75 -14.52
CA THR A 324 16.89 -17.34 -13.30
C THR A 324 18.13 -16.58 -12.82
N GLU A 325 19.01 -16.18 -13.75
CA GLU A 325 20.19 -15.37 -13.45
C GLU A 325 19.82 -13.96 -12.95
N ILE A 326 18.80 -13.33 -13.56
CA ILE A 326 18.26 -12.04 -13.08
C ILE A 326 17.76 -12.18 -11.64
N LEU A 327 16.92 -13.18 -11.36
CA LEU A 327 16.42 -13.45 -10.01
C LEU A 327 17.58 -13.69 -9.03
N GLY A 328 18.58 -14.48 -9.42
CA GLY A 328 19.77 -14.72 -8.61
C GLY A 328 20.55 -13.43 -8.31
N SER A 329 20.68 -12.54 -9.29
CA SER A 329 21.33 -11.23 -9.09
C SER A 329 20.53 -10.33 -8.16
N ILE A 330 19.21 -10.23 -8.34
CA ILE A 330 18.33 -9.46 -7.44
C ILE A 330 18.45 -10.00 -6.00
N MET A 331 18.40 -11.32 -5.82
CA MET A 331 18.55 -11.96 -4.52
C MET A 331 19.85 -11.54 -3.83
N LEU A 332 20.99 -11.64 -4.52
CA LEU A 332 22.30 -11.30 -3.93
C LEU A 332 22.40 -9.82 -3.55
N GLN A 333 21.85 -8.93 -4.37
CA GLN A 333 21.85 -7.50 -4.09
C GLN A 333 21.00 -7.16 -2.87
N LEU A 334 19.78 -7.70 -2.79
CA LEU A 334 18.89 -7.48 -1.64
C LEU A 334 19.38 -8.14 -0.36
N GLU A 335 20.05 -9.30 -0.43
CA GLU A 335 20.70 -9.92 0.74
C GLU A 335 21.85 -9.05 1.27
N GLY A 336 22.59 -8.39 0.37
CA GLY A 336 23.68 -7.49 0.74
C GLY A 336 23.22 -6.12 1.24
N THR A 337 22.10 -5.61 0.72
CA THR A 337 21.52 -4.32 1.11
C THR A 337 19.99 -4.40 1.04
N PRO A 338 19.34 -4.82 2.14
CA PRO A 338 17.88 -4.88 2.20
C PRO A 338 17.25 -3.50 2.04
N ILE A 339 16.09 -3.45 1.40
CA ILE A 339 15.31 -2.22 1.21
C ILE A 339 14.12 -2.25 2.17
N PHE A 340 13.97 -1.18 2.95
CA PHE A 340 12.85 -0.99 3.88
C PHE A 340 11.98 0.15 3.36
N ILE A 341 10.70 -0.14 3.14
CA ILE A 341 9.71 0.84 2.70
C ILE A 341 8.62 0.91 3.77
N SER A 342 8.38 2.10 4.30
CA SER A 342 7.23 2.36 5.17
C SER A 342 6.36 3.46 4.58
N SER A 343 5.04 3.32 4.77
CA SER A 343 4.06 4.33 4.39
C SER A 343 3.08 4.53 5.53
N ASN A 344 2.68 5.78 5.74
CA ASN A 344 1.79 6.20 6.80
C ASN A 344 0.72 7.13 6.23
N THR A 345 -0.54 6.74 6.31
CA THR A 345 -1.66 7.52 5.81
C THR A 345 -2.68 7.73 6.92
N VAL A 346 -3.10 8.98 7.14
CA VAL A 346 -4.18 9.27 8.09
C VAL A 346 -5.49 8.76 7.52
N VAL A 347 -6.21 7.96 8.29
CA VAL A 347 -7.52 7.47 7.90
C VAL A 347 -8.54 8.56 8.19
N HIS A 348 -9.11 9.13 7.14
CA HIS A 348 -10.23 10.06 7.27
C HIS A 348 -11.53 9.25 7.36
N GLU A 349 -12.38 9.57 8.36
CA GLU A 349 -13.74 9.04 8.35
C GLU A 349 -14.44 9.48 7.06
N PRO A 350 -15.05 8.56 6.30
CA PRO A 350 -15.73 8.92 5.06
C PRO A 350 -16.88 9.89 5.37
N HIS A 351 -16.94 10.98 4.62
CA HIS A 351 -18.11 11.85 4.61
C HIS A 351 -19.26 11.10 3.93
N ALA A 352 -20.15 10.54 4.77
CA ALA A 352 -21.37 9.79 4.47
C ALA A 352 -21.18 8.29 4.12
N PRO A 353 -22.08 7.42 4.61
CA PRO A 353 -22.13 6.03 4.19
C PRO A 353 -22.65 5.95 2.75
N SER A 354 -21.76 5.69 1.80
CA SER A 354 -22.17 5.30 0.45
C SER A 354 -22.89 3.96 0.53
N THR A 355 -24.19 3.94 0.25
CA THR A 355 -25.07 2.76 0.39
C THR A 355 -24.86 1.67 -0.68
N SER A 356 -23.87 1.81 -1.56
CA SER A 356 -23.64 0.90 -2.70
C SER A 356 -22.18 0.48 -2.85
N THR A 357 -21.48 0.11 -1.78
CA THR A 357 -20.20 -0.60 -1.95
C THR A 357 -20.43 -2.05 -2.40
N LEU A 358 -19.67 -2.51 -3.38
CA LEU A 358 -19.55 -3.92 -3.82
C LEU A 358 -18.86 -4.81 -2.77
N LEU A 359 -18.34 -4.22 -1.69
CA LEU A 359 -17.74 -4.91 -0.56
C LEU A 359 -18.60 -4.67 0.68
N PRO A 360 -18.77 -5.68 1.56
CA PRO A 360 -19.42 -5.45 2.83
C PRO A 360 -18.61 -4.41 3.62
N VAL A 361 -19.30 -3.40 4.14
CA VAL A 361 -18.75 -2.62 5.25
C VAL A 361 -18.63 -3.61 6.42
N ALA A 362 -17.42 -3.81 6.94
CA ALA A 362 -17.22 -4.62 8.13
C ALA A 362 -18.17 -4.11 9.22
N ALA A 363 -19.13 -4.94 9.63
CA ALA A 363 -19.98 -4.62 10.75
C ALA A 363 -19.11 -4.61 12.02
N PRO A 364 -19.29 -3.63 12.93
CA PRO A 364 -18.66 -3.71 14.24
C PRO A 364 -19.07 -5.04 14.91
N PRO A 365 -18.20 -5.65 15.72
CA PRO A 365 -18.47 -6.94 16.33
C PRO A 365 -19.78 -6.86 17.12
N ASN A 366 -20.73 -7.72 16.76
CA ASN A 366 -22.02 -7.86 17.43
C ASN A 366 -21.80 -8.20 18.91
N GLY A 367 -21.95 -7.20 19.78
CA GLY A 367 -22.31 -7.42 21.17
C GLY A 367 -23.71 -8.02 21.21
N GLN A 368 -23.82 -9.22 21.75
CA GLN A 368 -25.05 -10.00 21.81
C GLN A 368 -26.17 -9.23 22.53
N GLU A 369 -27.38 -9.37 22.01
CA GLU A 369 -28.63 -9.04 22.70
C GLU A 369 -28.65 -9.66 24.10
N GLN A 370 -28.68 -8.81 25.14
CA GLN A 370 -29.70 -8.77 26.18
C GLN A 370 -29.49 -7.60 27.16
#